data_AF-A0AA85JZT2-F1
#
_entry.id   AF-A0AA85JZT2-F1
#
_cell.length_a   1.000
_cell.length_b   1.000
_cell.length_c   1.000
_cell.angle_alpha   90.00
_cell.angle_beta   90.00
_cell.angle_gamma   90.00
#
_symmetry.space_group_name_H-M   'P 1'
#
loop_
_entity.id
_entity.type
_entity.pdbx_description
1 polymer ?
#
loop_
_entity_poly.entity_id
_entity_poly.type
_entity_poly.pdbx_seq_one_letter_code
_entity_poly.pdbx_strand_id
1 'polypeptide(L)'
;MALSKVTGRITKLVDCGSKASAFVIKEATPRLNKFKEYARVELRPPTRADIKPAMEQANKIFTAAKSGAWKNVTVKEGFINALVTAEVLCWFFIGEMIGRRSFLGYSRVPGAYLKHH
;
A
#
# COMPACT_ATOMS: atom_id res chain seq x y z
N MET A 1 -30.54 2.86 -43.46
CA MET A 1 -29.10 3.02 -43.80
C MET A 1 -28.26 3.69 -42.69
N ALA A 2 -28.81 4.66 -41.92
CA ALA A 2 -28.06 5.32 -40.82
C ALA A 2 -27.82 4.42 -39.60
N LEU A 3 -28.78 3.55 -39.24
CA LEU A 3 -28.66 2.62 -38.11
C LEU A 3 -27.49 1.62 -38.26
N SER A 4 -27.28 1.03 -39.45
CA SER A 4 -26.16 0.08 -39.64
C SER A 4 -24.78 0.75 -39.58
N LYS A 5 -24.67 2.02 -39.99
CA LYS A 5 -23.43 2.81 -39.86
C LYS A 5 -23.12 3.15 -38.40
N VAL A 6 -24.13 3.34 -37.56
CA VAL A 6 -23.97 3.59 -36.11
C VAL A 6 -23.58 2.30 -35.40
N THR A 7 -24.28 1.19 -35.67
CA THR A 7 -23.95 -0.13 -35.12
C THR A 7 -22.52 -0.55 -35.45
N GLY A 8 -22.05 -0.29 -36.69
CA GLY A 8 -20.69 -0.60 -37.12
C GLY A 8 -19.58 0.25 -36.46
N ARG A 9 -19.89 1.47 -35.99
CA ARG A 9 -18.94 2.28 -35.20
C ARG A 9 -18.85 1.81 -33.76
N ILE A 10 -19.98 1.40 -33.18
CA ILE A 10 -20.04 0.87 -31.82
C ILE A 10 -19.25 -0.45 -31.72
N THR A 11 -19.42 -1.38 -32.67
CA THR A 11 -18.63 -2.62 -32.67
C THR A 11 -17.12 -2.36 -32.79
N LYS A 12 -16.68 -1.42 -33.64
CA LYS A 12 -15.26 -1.04 -33.72
C LYS A 12 -14.70 -0.43 -32.42
N LEU A 13 -15.50 0.35 -31.69
CA LEU A 13 -15.11 0.89 -30.39
C LEU A 13 -15.04 -0.19 -29.32
N VAL A 14 -15.99 -1.14 -29.34
CA VAL A 14 -15.97 -2.30 -28.43
C VAL A 14 -14.79 -3.22 -28.73
N ASP A 15 -14.47 -3.46 -30.01
CA ASP A 15 -13.29 -4.24 -30.42
C ASP A 15 -11.98 -3.54 -30.04
N CYS A 16 -11.91 -2.21 -30.22
CA CYS A 16 -10.76 -1.41 -29.80
C CYS A 16 -10.60 -1.44 -28.27
N GLY A 17 -11.68 -1.26 -27.53
CA GLY A 17 -11.71 -1.36 -26.06
C GLY A 17 -11.34 -2.75 -25.56
N SER A 18 -11.79 -3.80 -26.24
CA SER A 18 -11.44 -5.20 -25.91
C SER A 18 -9.98 -5.52 -26.19
N LYS A 19 -9.40 -4.95 -27.26
CA LYS A 19 -7.96 -5.08 -27.55
C LYS A 19 -7.10 -4.31 -26.55
N ALA A 20 -7.53 -3.11 -26.17
CA ALA A 20 -6.86 -2.29 -25.16
C ALA A 20 -6.90 -2.97 -23.79
N SER A 21 -8.04 -3.50 -23.36
CA SER A 21 -8.15 -4.22 -22.09
C SER A 21 -7.36 -5.53 -22.10
N ALA A 22 -7.37 -6.27 -23.21
CA ALA A 22 -6.54 -7.48 -23.35
C ALA A 22 -5.04 -7.17 -23.29
N PHE A 23 -4.60 -6.03 -23.85
CA PHE A 23 -3.21 -5.59 -23.75
C PHE A 23 -2.83 -5.21 -22.30
N VAL A 24 -3.68 -4.43 -21.62
CA VAL A 24 -3.47 -4.05 -20.21
C VAL A 24 -3.41 -5.29 -19.31
N ILE A 25 -4.31 -6.26 -19.51
CA ILE A 25 -4.32 -7.50 -18.73
C ILE A 25 -3.05 -8.30 -19.00
N LYS A 26 -2.62 -8.44 -20.26
CA LYS A 26 -1.38 -9.15 -20.62
C LYS A 26 -0.14 -8.52 -19.97
N GLU A 27 -0.06 -7.20 -19.90
CA GLU A 27 1.06 -6.48 -19.28
C GLU A 27 1.00 -6.47 -17.74
N ALA A 28 -0.21 -6.36 -17.18
CA ALA A 28 -0.40 -6.29 -15.73
C ALA A 28 -0.25 -7.67 -15.06
N THR A 29 -0.68 -8.74 -15.71
CA THR A 29 -0.64 -10.11 -15.17
C THR A 29 0.75 -10.52 -14.65
N PRO A 30 1.86 -10.41 -15.42
CA PRO A 30 3.17 -10.81 -14.92
C PRO A 30 3.66 -9.94 -13.75
N ARG A 31 3.30 -8.65 -13.72
CA ARG A 31 3.66 -7.73 -12.63
C ARG A 31 2.89 -8.05 -11.35
N LEU A 32 1.60 -8.34 -11.48
CA LEU A 32 0.76 -8.77 -10.36
C LEU A 32 1.18 -10.15 -9.82
N ASN A 33 1.61 -11.06 -10.70
CA ASN A 33 2.13 -12.36 -10.27
C ASN A 33 3.42 -12.22 -9.45
N LYS A 34 4.37 -11.39 -9.91
CA LYS A 34 5.58 -11.07 -9.13
C LYS A 34 5.24 -10.40 -7.80
N PHE A 35 4.36 -9.40 -7.83
CA PHE A 35 3.89 -8.73 -6.60
C PHE A 35 3.28 -9.75 -5.63
N LYS A 36 2.43 -10.65 -6.12
CA LYS A 36 1.80 -11.71 -5.30
C LYS A 36 2.83 -12.66 -4.69
N GLU A 37 3.89 -13.00 -5.43
CA GLU A 37 4.96 -13.85 -4.94
C GLU A 37 5.71 -13.21 -3.76
N TYR A 38 6.17 -11.97 -3.91
CA TYR A 38 6.86 -11.24 -2.84
C TYR A 38 5.92 -10.92 -1.66
N ALA A 39 4.71 -10.45 -1.95
CA ALA A 39 3.71 -10.14 -0.93
C ALA A 39 3.37 -11.35 -0.06
N ARG A 40 3.40 -12.57 -0.61
CA ARG A 40 3.12 -13.79 0.16
C ARG A 40 4.17 -14.07 1.23
N VAL A 41 5.43 -13.69 0.99
CA VAL A 41 6.53 -13.97 1.90
C VAL A 41 6.77 -12.81 2.86
N GLU A 42 6.71 -11.57 2.36
CA GLU A 42 7.07 -10.37 3.11
C GLU A 42 5.87 -9.75 3.86
N LEU A 43 4.68 -9.79 3.27
CA LEU A 43 3.46 -9.23 3.87
C LEU A 43 2.62 -10.29 4.60
N ARG A 44 3.20 -11.47 4.90
CA ARG A 44 2.51 -12.48 5.70
C ARG A 44 2.27 -11.94 7.11
N PRO A 45 1.11 -12.22 7.72
CA PRO A 45 0.94 -11.93 9.14
C PRO A 45 2.00 -12.68 9.94
N PRO A 46 2.58 -12.06 10.98
CA PRO A 46 3.62 -12.68 11.79
C PRO A 46 3.10 -13.94 12.48
N THR A 47 3.93 -14.97 12.55
CA THR A 47 3.59 -16.19 13.28
C THR A 47 3.89 -15.96 14.76
N ARG A 48 3.23 -16.68 15.68
CA ARG A 48 3.50 -16.58 17.14
C ARG A 48 4.97 -16.77 17.51
N ALA A 49 5.72 -17.54 16.72
CA ALA A 49 7.16 -17.73 16.88
C ALA A 49 7.98 -16.45 16.59
N ASP A 50 7.49 -15.57 15.71
CA ASP A 50 8.16 -14.32 15.30
C ASP A 50 7.98 -13.20 16.34
N ILE A 51 7.00 -13.32 17.24
CA ILE A 51 6.66 -12.28 18.22
C ILE A 51 7.74 -12.15 19.29
N LYS A 52 8.22 -13.27 19.84
CA LYS A 52 9.27 -13.28 20.87
C LYS A 52 10.56 -12.57 20.41
N PRO A 53 11.16 -12.92 19.25
CA PRO A 53 12.38 -12.25 18.79
C PRO A 53 12.13 -10.78 18.44
N ALA A 54 10.94 -10.40 17.96
CA ALA A 54 10.60 -8.99 17.72
C ALA A 54 10.57 -8.17 19.02
N MET A 55 10.00 -8.72 20.09
CA MET A 55 9.99 -8.09 21.42
C MET A 55 11.40 -7.92 22.00
N GLU A 56 12.25 -8.93 21.83
CA GLU A 56 13.65 -8.84 22.27
C GLU A 56 14.43 -7.76 21.51
N GLN A 57 14.20 -7.63 20.20
CA GLN A 57 14.81 -6.57 19.39
C GLN A 57 14.33 -5.18 19.83
N ALA A 58 13.04 -5.01 20.11
CA ALA A 58 12.52 -3.76 20.65
C ALA A 58 13.21 -3.38 21.98
N ASN A 59 13.35 -4.34 22.89
CA ASN A 59 14.04 -4.11 24.16
C ASN A 59 15.51 -3.70 23.98
N LYS A 60 16.22 -4.27 23.00
CA LYS A 60 17.60 -3.86 22.67
C LYS A 60 17.66 -2.41 22.19
N ILE A 61 16.70 -1.96 21.38
CA ILE A 61 16.62 -0.56 20.93
C ILE A 61 16.40 0.36 22.12
N PHE A 62 15.50 0.01 23.05
CA PHE A 62 15.28 0.79 24.27
C PHE A 62 16.54 0.90 25.14
N THR A 63 17.27 -0.21 25.32
CA THR A 63 18.53 -0.21 26.06
C THR A 63 19.61 0.62 25.36
N ALA A 64 19.72 0.53 24.02
CA ALA A 64 20.66 1.31 23.22
C ALA A 64 20.34 2.82 23.24
N ALA A 65 19.06 3.19 23.31
CA ALA A 65 18.64 4.58 23.50
C ALA A 65 19.06 5.09 24.89
N LYS A 66 18.84 4.30 25.95
CA LYS A 66 19.22 4.64 27.33
C LYS A 66 20.74 4.73 27.52
N SER A 67 21.51 3.86 26.85
CA SER A 67 22.98 3.85 26.96
C SER A 67 23.67 4.95 26.15
N GLY A 68 22.93 5.72 25.33
CA GLY A 68 23.50 6.76 24.49
C GLY A 68 24.17 6.25 23.20
N ALA A 69 24.05 4.95 22.88
CA ALA A 69 24.69 4.33 21.73
C ALA A 69 24.18 4.88 20.37
N TRP A 70 23.01 5.51 20.36
CA TRP A 70 22.43 6.19 19.19
C TRP A 70 23.31 7.31 18.63
N LYS A 71 24.21 7.89 19.44
CA LYS A 71 25.15 8.93 19.01
C LYS A 71 26.28 8.42 18.13
N ASN A 72 26.54 7.11 18.14
CA ASN A 72 27.59 6.47 17.34
C ASN A 72 27.08 5.99 15.97
N VAL A 73 25.80 6.21 15.66
CA VAL A 73 25.19 5.77 14.40
C VAL A 73 25.54 6.74 13.28
N THR A 74 25.93 6.21 12.12
CA THR A 74 26.26 7.06 10.96
C THR A 74 25.00 7.66 10.35
N VAL A 75 25.12 8.83 9.69
CA VAL A 75 23.96 9.50 9.06
C VAL A 75 23.27 8.59 8.03
N LYS A 76 24.03 7.78 7.29
CA LYS A 76 23.49 6.83 6.32
C LYS A 76 22.61 5.78 6.99
N GLU A 77 23.06 5.19 8.09
CA GLU A 77 22.30 4.19 8.84
C GLU A 77 21.07 4.80 9.50
N GLY A 78 21.22 5.98 10.11
CA GLY A 78 20.11 6.73 10.69
C GLY A 78 19.02 7.05 9.67
N PHE A 79 19.42 7.43 8.45
CA PHE A 79 18.49 7.74 7.37
C PHE A 79 17.71 6.51 6.89
N ILE A 80 18.38 5.36 6.70
CA ILE A 80 17.70 4.12 6.33
C ILE A 80 16.70 3.69 7.42
N ASN A 81 17.10 3.76 8.68
CA ASN A 81 16.22 3.45 9.81
C ASN A 81 15.01 4.39 9.89
N ALA A 82 15.21 5.67 9.57
CA ALA A 82 14.13 6.64 9.49
C ALA A 82 13.13 6.33 8.36
N LEU A 83 13.62 5.91 7.18
CA LEU A 83 12.76 5.50 6.06
C LEU A 83 11.90 4.28 6.42
N VAL A 84 12.49 3.25 7.04
CA VAL A 84 11.74 2.08 7.51
C VAL A 84 10.72 2.47 8.59
N THR A 85 11.08 3.38 9.50
CA THR A 85 10.15 3.89 10.51
C THR A 85 8.97 4.62 9.86
N ALA A 86 9.23 5.44 8.84
CA ALA A 86 8.19 6.13 8.08
C ALA A 86 7.26 5.14 7.36
N GLU A 87 7.79 4.07 6.78
CA GLU A 87 6.99 3.01 6.15
C GLU A 87 6.03 2.36 7.15
N VAL A 88 6.50 2.01 8.36
CA VAL A 88 5.65 1.43 9.42
C VAL A 88 4.54 2.40 9.85
N LEU A 89 4.83 3.70 9.90
CA LEU A 89 3.81 4.72 10.17
C LEU A 89 2.76 4.83 9.04
N CYS A 90 3.18 4.73 7.78
CA CYS A 90 2.25 4.69 6.65
C CYS A 90 1.28 3.49 6.75
N TRP A 91 1.75 2.32 7.19
CA TRP A 91 0.89 1.16 7.46
C TRP A 91 -0.17 1.43 8.54
N PHE A 92 0.17 2.18 9.58
CA PHE A 92 -0.79 2.61 10.59
C PHE A 92 -1.89 3.50 10.00
N PHE A 93 -1.54 4.48 9.16
CA PHE A 93 -2.52 5.36 8.50
C PHE A 93 -3.42 4.59 7.53
N ILE A 94 -2.89 3.63 6.78
CA ILE A 94 -3.70 2.74 5.94
C ILE A 94 -4.71 1.95 6.80
N GLY A 95 -4.29 1.46 7.96
CA GLY A 95 -5.17 0.83 8.93
C GLY A 95 -6.29 1.75 9.43
N GLU A 96 -5.96 3.02 9.71
CA GLU A 96 -6.95 4.04 10.09
C GLU A 96 -7.95 4.32 8.95
N MET A 97 -7.49 4.39 7.70
CA MET A 97 -8.36 4.56 6.52
C MET A 97 -9.34 3.39 6.37
N ILE A 98 -8.87 2.16 6.58
CA ILE A 98 -9.73 0.95 6.58
C ILE A 98 -10.71 0.99 7.76
N GLY A 99 -10.24 1.33 8.97
CA GLY A 99 -11.07 1.41 10.17
C GLY A 99 -12.19 2.44 10.08
N ARG A 100 -11.90 3.61 9.50
CA ARG A 100 -12.89 4.66 9.22
C ARG A 100 -13.79 4.35 8.02
N ARG A 101 -13.35 3.43 7.14
CA ARG A 101 -13.98 3.13 5.84
C ARG A 101 -14.20 4.39 5.01
N SER A 102 -13.22 5.29 5.01
CA SER A 102 -13.22 6.53 4.23
C SER A 102 -11.78 6.88 3.84
N PHE A 103 -11.59 7.27 2.58
CA PHE A 103 -10.30 7.71 2.07
C PHE A 103 -10.01 9.18 2.43
N LEU A 104 -11.04 10.01 2.59
CA LEU A 104 -10.94 11.44 2.89
C LEU A 104 -12.05 11.86 3.86
N GLY A 105 -11.67 12.33 5.06
CA GLY A 105 -12.60 12.84 6.06
C GLY A 105 -13.58 11.78 6.63
N TYR A 106 -14.41 12.17 7.59
CA TYR A 106 -15.43 11.29 8.17
C TYR A 106 -16.75 11.45 7.41
N SER A 107 -17.13 10.45 6.61
CA SER A 107 -18.40 10.45 5.88
C SER A 107 -19.61 10.03 6.73
N ARG A 108 -19.42 9.55 7.97
CA ARG A 108 -20.51 9.04 8.83
C ARG A 108 -20.59 9.71 10.20
N VAL A 109 -19.81 10.76 10.45
CA VAL A 109 -19.83 11.49 11.73
C VAL A 109 -20.46 12.86 11.48
N PRO A 110 -21.63 13.16 12.09
CA PRO A 110 -22.25 14.48 12.00
C PRO A 110 -21.27 15.56 12.49
N GLY A 111 -20.93 16.52 11.63
CA GLY A 111 -20.08 17.67 11.97
C GLY A 111 -18.60 17.56 11.57
N ALA A 112 -18.12 16.41 11.08
CA ALA A 112 -16.73 16.21 10.66
C ALA A 112 -16.57 16.01 9.14
N TYR A 113 -17.51 16.54 8.35
CA TYR A 113 -17.45 16.52 6.90
C TYR A 113 -16.47 17.58 6.40
N LEU A 114 -15.58 17.18 5.48
CA LEU A 114 -14.84 18.13 4.66
C LEU A 114 -15.87 18.90 3.82
N LYS A 115 -16.19 20.14 4.22
CA LYS A 115 -16.91 21.07 3.35
C LYS A 115 -15.97 21.38 2.18
N HIS A 116 -16.28 20.83 1.02
CA HIS A 116 -15.80 21.40 -0.23
C HIS A 116 -16.37 22.83 -0.31
N HIS A 117 -15.47 23.82 -0.27
CA HIS A 117 -15.76 25.16 -0.76
C HIS A 117 -15.90 25.14 -2.28
#